data_AF-A0A2G6QQY7-F1
#
_entry.id   AF-A0A2G6QQY7-F1
#
_cell.length_a   1.000
_cell.length_b   1.000
_cell.length_c   1.000
_cell.angle_alpha   90.00
_cell.angle_beta   90.00
_cell.angle_gamma   90.00
#
_symmetry.space_group_name_H-M   'P 1'
#
loop_
_entity.id
_entity.type
_entity.pdbx_description
1 polymer ?
#
loop_
_entity_poly.entity_id
_entity_poly.type
_entity_poly.pdbx_seq_one_letter_code
_entity_poly.pdbx_strand_id
1 'polypeptide(L)'
;MVVADRSLPYDEIARQLNAAASRLELAGAVLQADDGVLVHNRLDHKIPIVDEVSLIDKVPIGMLAAIEVAEVGRIVEKLSNPFGIATLFGLSAEDTKSVVPLARSLVGNRSAVVIKTPRGDVKERRIPAGRITFTGSVTSADIDVERGAEEIMAAAAKVKNIVDISGEPGTNVGGMMEKVRVTMSQLTGIHPKDIQITDLLAVDTQVPQQVAGGIANEFSMEAAVGIAVMVKTDRLQMQQIAENLASQVGVPVEVGGVEADMAILGALTTPGTAAPIAILDMGAGSTDASVMRADGTGVSIHLAGAGNMVTLMIQSELGLETFDAAEEVKKYPLAKVETVFNIRHEDGTVQFFTEPLPAHVFARVVALTDKGMVPVDTDLPVEAIRQIRRRAKQRVFVTNAIRALRRVSPTENVRDIEYVVLVGGS
;
A
#
# COMPACT_ATOMS: atom_id res chain seq x y z
N MET A 1 -4.43 38.32 8.56
CA MET A 1 -4.49 36.97 9.15
C MET A 1 -3.79 37.02 10.49
N VAL A 2 -4.39 36.46 11.54
CA VAL A 2 -3.76 36.33 12.86
C VAL A 2 -3.20 34.92 13.00
N VAL A 3 -2.06 34.78 13.67
CA VAL A 3 -1.44 33.49 13.97
C VAL A 3 -1.27 33.43 15.49
N ALA A 4 -1.76 32.37 16.13
CA ALA A 4 -1.68 32.19 17.57
C ALA A 4 -1.12 30.81 17.92
N ASP A 5 -0.11 30.79 18.78
CA ASP A 5 0.47 29.58 19.33
C ASP A 5 -0.33 29.06 20.55
N ARG A 6 0.08 27.91 21.08
CA ARG A 6 -0.59 27.26 22.23
C ARG A 6 -0.33 27.94 23.58
N SER A 7 0.46 29.01 23.64
CA SER A 7 0.79 29.68 24.92
C SER A 7 -0.37 30.53 25.44
N LEU A 8 -1.28 30.95 24.55
CA LEU A 8 -2.47 31.71 24.89
C LEU A 8 -3.70 30.79 24.94
N PRO A 9 -4.52 30.86 25.99
CA PRO A 9 -5.76 30.09 26.05
C PRO A 9 -6.79 30.66 25.06
N TYR A 10 -7.70 29.81 24.59
CA TYR A 10 -8.69 30.15 23.57
C TYR A 10 -9.56 31.39 23.91
N ASP A 11 -9.88 31.60 25.18
CA ASP A 11 -10.73 32.71 25.63
C ASP A 11 -9.99 34.05 25.59
N GLU A 12 -8.70 34.04 25.89
CA GLU A 12 -7.80 35.18 25.72
C GLU A 12 -7.64 35.52 24.23
N ILE A 13 -7.40 34.51 23.38
CA ILE A 13 -7.30 34.69 21.93
C ILE A 13 -8.58 35.34 21.38
N ALA A 14 -9.75 34.82 21.74
CA ALA A 14 -11.03 35.39 21.30
C ALA A 14 -11.22 36.83 21.77
N ARG A 15 -10.85 37.15 23.01
CA ARG A 15 -10.94 38.51 23.57
C ARG A 15 -10.04 39.48 22.82
N GLN A 16 -8.80 39.08 22.53
CA GLN A 16 -7.85 39.89 21.77
C GLN A 16 -8.30 40.10 20.33
N LEU A 17 -8.85 39.06 19.69
CA LEU A 17 -9.43 39.17 18.34
C LEU A 17 -10.62 40.13 18.30
N ASN A 18 -11.56 40.06 19.23
CA ASN A 18 -12.68 41.01 19.31
C ASN A 18 -12.19 42.45 19.55
N ALA A 19 -11.24 42.63 20.46
CA ALA A 19 -10.64 43.94 20.72
C ALA A 19 -9.93 44.50 19.46
N ALA A 20 -9.20 43.66 18.72
CA ALA A 20 -8.53 44.05 17.49
C ALA A 20 -9.52 44.32 16.35
N ALA A 21 -10.61 43.56 16.25
CA ALA A 21 -11.66 43.73 15.23
C ALA A 21 -12.34 45.10 15.30
N SER A 22 -12.34 45.75 16.48
CA SER A 22 -12.84 47.13 16.63
C SER A 22 -12.00 48.19 15.91
N ARG A 23 -10.76 47.83 15.52
CA ARG A 23 -9.77 48.76 14.91
C ARG A 23 -9.23 48.27 13.58
N LEU A 24 -9.29 46.97 13.31
CA LEU A 24 -8.68 46.31 12.16
C LEU A 24 -9.67 45.34 11.53
N GLU A 25 -9.58 45.18 10.21
CA GLU A 25 -10.32 44.14 9.51
C GLU A 25 -9.57 42.81 9.61
N LEU A 26 -10.16 41.85 10.34
CA LEU A 26 -9.59 40.53 10.52
C LEU A 26 -10.14 39.58 9.47
N ALA A 27 -9.31 39.18 8.51
CA ALA A 27 -9.71 38.27 7.43
C ALA A 27 -9.74 36.77 7.84
N GLY A 28 -9.17 36.40 8.99
CA GLY A 28 -9.10 35.02 9.48
C GLY A 28 -7.94 34.76 10.42
N ALA A 29 -7.93 33.57 11.03
CA ALA A 29 -6.96 33.16 12.04
C ALA A 29 -6.41 31.74 11.79
N VAL A 30 -5.16 31.52 12.21
CA VAL A 30 -4.49 30.22 12.23
C VAL A 30 -4.05 29.94 13.66
N LEU A 31 -4.47 28.79 14.21
CA LEU A 31 -4.22 28.39 15.60
C LEU A 31 -3.38 27.12 15.65
N GLN A 32 -2.50 27.03 16.63
CA GLN A 32 -1.75 25.80 16.89
C GLN A 32 -2.57 24.74 17.65
N ALA A 33 -3.41 25.18 18.58
CA ALA A 33 -4.26 24.29 19.39
C ALA A 33 -5.58 23.96 18.68
N ASP A 34 -6.20 22.84 19.07
CA ASP A 34 -7.56 22.42 18.66
C ASP A 34 -8.64 23.26 19.37
N ASP A 35 -8.60 24.58 19.12
CA ASP A 35 -9.43 25.58 19.78
C ASP A 35 -10.25 26.40 18.77
N GLY A 36 -10.22 26.07 17.47
CA GLY A 36 -10.82 26.90 16.42
C GLY A 36 -12.31 27.10 16.61
N VAL A 37 -13.05 26.06 16.99
CA VAL A 37 -14.48 26.15 17.31
C VAL A 37 -14.73 26.99 18.57
N LEU A 38 -13.90 26.83 19.61
CA LEU A 38 -14.05 27.54 20.89
C LEU A 38 -13.84 29.05 20.71
N VAL A 39 -12.83 29.43 19.93
CA VAL A 39 -12.55 30.82 19.55
C VAL A 39 -13.69 31.34 18.67
N HIS A 40 -14.02 30.64 17.58
CA HIS A 40 -15.04 31.07 16.61
C HIS A 40 -16.38 31.39 17.29
N ASN A 41 -16.83 30.56 18.23
CA ASN A 41 -18.09 30.77 18.95
C ASN A 41 -18.12 32.06 19.78
N ARG A 42 -16.96 32.58 20.20
CA ARG A 42 -16.81 33.76 21.06
C ARG A 42 -16.48 35.05 20.31
N LEU A 43 -16.30 34.97 18.98
CA LEU A 43 -16.07 36.17 18.17
C LEU A 43 -17.37 36.92 17.89
N ASP A 44 -17.31 38.25 17.99
CA ASP A 44 -18.41 39.17 17.67
C ASP A 44 -18.69 39.15 16.16
N HIS A 45 -17.63 39.11 15.34
CA HIS A 45 -17.69 38.94 13.90
C HIS A 45 -17.01 37.63 13.50
N LYS A 46 -17.75 36.77 12.79
CA LYS A 46 -17.24 35.45 12.39
C LYS A 46 -16.20 35.59 11.29
N ILE A 47 -15.07 34.93 11.50
CA ILE A 47 -13.96 34.82 10.55
C ILE A 47 -13.63 33.34 10.34
N PRO A 48 -13.05 32.96 9.20
CA PRO A 48 -12.52 31.60 9.02
C PRO A 48 -11.33 31.37 9.94
N ILE A 49 -11.30 30.19 10.59
CA ILE A 49 -10.24 29.78 11.50
C ILE A 49 -9.77 28.39 11.08
N VAL A 50 -8.45 28.23 10.93
CA VAL A 50 -7.79 26.93 10.76
C VAL A 50 -7.00 26.64 12.03
N ASP A 51 -7.29 25.53 12.68
CA ASP A 51 -6.65 25.04 13.91
C ASP A 51 -5.73 23.84 13.64
N GLU A 52 -5.15 23.28 14.71
CA GLU A 52 -4.26 22.11 14.68
C GLU A 52 -3.00 22.27 13.80
N VAL A 53 -2.54 23.51 13.59
CA VAL A 53 -1.31 23.76 12.83
C VAL A 53 -0.09 23.46 13.71
N SER A 54 0.39 22.22 13.63
CA SER A 54 1.40 21.66 14.54
C SER A 54 2.68 22.49 14.64
N LEU A 55 3.21 22.96 13.52
CA LEU A 55 4.43 23.77 13.42
C LEU A 55 4.13 25.26 13.20
N ILE A 56 3.28 25.85 14.06
CA ILE A 56 2.84 27.26 13.97
C ILE A 56 4.00 28.26 13.81
N ASP A 57 5.15 28.01 14.44
CA ASP A 57 6.32 28.88 14.40
C ASP A 57 6.96 28.99 13.00
N LYS A 58 6.66 28.03 12.12
CA LYS A 58 7.13 28.03 10.72
C LYS A 58 6.23 28.82 9.78
N VAL A 59 5.06 29.29 10.24
CA VAL A 59 4.15 30.09 9.43
C VAL A 59 4.78 31.47 9.17
N PRO A 60 5.01 31.88 7.89
CA PRO A 60 5.59 33.18 7.59
C PRO A 60 4.68 34.33 8.01
N ILE A 61 5.16 35.22 8.87
CA ILE A 61 4.44 36.42 9.31
C ILE A 61 4.70 37.58 8.36
N GLY A 62 3.69 38.44 8.15
CA GLY A 62 3.80 39.65 7.33
C GLY A 62 3.69 39.42 5.82
N MET A 63 3.34 38.21 5.39
CA MET A 63 3.10 37.88 3.99
C MET A 63 1.60 37.88 3.67
N LEU A 64 1.26 38.15 2.40
CA LEU A 64 -0.12 38.10 1.94
C LEU A 64 -0.60 36.64 1.96
N ALA A 65 -1.72 36.39 2.62
CA ALA A 65 -2.27 35.06 2.79
C ALA A 65 -3.77 35.05 2.53
N ALA A 66 -4.27 33.92 2.07
CA ALA A 66 -5.69 33.64 1.91
C ALA A 66 -6.04 32.39 2.72
N ILE A 67 -7.19 32.46 3.38
CA ILE A 67 -7.72 31.39 4.23
C ILE A 67 -9.15 31.10 3.78
N GLU A 68 -9.46 29.83 3.59
CA GLU A 68 -10.79 29.36 3.20
C GLU A 68 -11.19 28.21 4.11
N VAL A 69 -12.38 28.31 4.70
CA VAL A 69 -12.98 27.26 5.51
C VAL A 69 -14.41 27.07 5.01
N ALA A 70 -14.67 25.91 4.41
CA ALA A 70 -15.97 25.55 3.88
C ALA A 70 -16.93 25.12 4.99
N GLU A 71 -18.23 25.27 4.71
CA GLU A 71 -19.31 24.77 5.56
C GLU A 71 -19.21 23.24 5.75
N VAL A 72 -19.87 22.74 6.80
CA VAL A 72 -19.88 21.30 7.09
C VAL A 72 -20.47 20.52 5.90
N GLY A 73 -19.71 19.53 5.40
CA GLY A 73 -20.08 18.73 4.24
C GLY A 73 -19.72 19.35 2.88
N ARG A 74 -19.08 20.53 2.87
CA ARG A 74 -18.55 21.17 1.65
C ARG A 74 -17.03 21.19 1.65
N ILE A 75 -16.46 21.47 0.47
CA ILE A 75 -15.03 21.56 0.22
C ILE A 75 -14.67 22.99 -0.19
N VAL A 76 -13.40 23.35 -0.08
CA VAL A 76 -12.88 24.63 -0.57
C VAL A 76 -13.00 24.71 -2.09
N GLU A 77 -13.39 25.87 -2.61
CA GLU A 77 -13.64 26.09 -4.04
C GLU A 77 -12.72 27.15 -4.63
N LYS A 78 -12.30 28.14 -3.83
CA LYS A 78 -11.45 29.23 -4.32
C LYS A 78 -9.97 28.85 -4.30
N LEU A 79 -9.49 28.29 -3.20
CA LEU A 79 -8.09 27.89 -3.03
C LEU A 79 -7.76 26.57 -3.73
N SER A 80 -8.75 25.72 -4.01
CA SER A 80 -8.58 24.52 -4.85
C SER A 80 -8.59 24.83 -6.36
N ASN A 81 -8.88 26.08 -6.75
CA ASN A 81 -8.89 26.54 -8.13
C ASN A 81 -7.67 27.45 -8.40
N PRO A 82 -6.78 27.11 -9.36
CA PRO A 82 -5.64 27.94 -9.71
C PRO A 82 -6.02 29.39 -10.05
N PHE A 83 -7.17 29.61 -10.70
CA PHE A 83 -7.67 30.95 -11.03
C PHE A 83 -8.25 31.69 -9.83
N GLY A 84 -8.75 30.96 -8.83
CA GLY A 84 -9.16 31.55 -7.55
C GLY A 84 -7.95 32.08 -6.78
N ILE A 85 -6.89 31.28 -6.70
CA ILE A 85 -5.58 31.72 -6.16
C ILE A 85 -5.06 32.93 -6.93
N ALA A 86 -5.07 32.87 -8.28
CA ALA A 86 -4.59 33.95 -9.12
C ALA A 86 -5.34 35.26 -8.90
N THR A 87 -6.66 35.19 -8.72
CA THR A 87 -7.52 36.34 -8.47
C THR A 87 -7.23 36.96 -7.10
N LEU A 88 -7.07 36.14 -6.06
CA LEU A 88 -6.81 36.59 -4.69
C LEU A 88 -5.43 37.25 -4.53
N PHE A 89 -4.42 36.74 -5.24
CA PHE A 89 -3.04 37.22 -5.11
C PHE A 89 -2.56 38.11 -6.26
N GLY A 90 -3.44 38.41 -7.24
CA GLY A 90 -3.11 39.18 -8.43
C GLY A 90 -1.95 38.57 -9.22
N LEU A 91 -2.00 37.25 -9.46
CA LEU A 91 -0.91 36.53 -10.11
C LEU A 91 -0.86 36.79 -11.62
N SER A 92 0.35 36.78 -12.17
CA SER A 92 0.54 36.77 -13.63
C SER A 92 0.14 35.42 -14.22
N ALA A 93 0.00 35.33 -15.54
CA ALA A 93 -0.28 34.05 -16.22
C ALA A 93 0.84 33.01 -16.02
N GLU A 94 2.09 33.46 -15.81
CA GLU A 94 3.22 32.59 -15.53
C GLU A 94 3.17 32.07 -14.09
N ASP A 95 2.94 32.96 -13.11
CA ASP A 95 2.79 32.58 -11.70
C ASP A 95 1.52 31.73 -11.46
N THR A 96 0.50 31.89 -12.29
CA THR A 96 -0.71 31.05 -12.20
C THR A 96 -0.41 29.59 -12.55
N LYS A 97 0.57 29.33 -13.43
CA LYS A 97 0.97 27.96 -13.77
C LYS A 97 1.71 27.29 -12.62
N SER A 98 2.52 28.02 -11.87
CA SER A 98 3.27 27.46 -10.74
C SER A 98 2.38 27.08 -9.56
N VAL A 99 1.24 27.75 -9.37
CA VAL A 99 0.29 27.39 -8.30
C VAL A 99 -0.66 26.25 -8.63
N VAL A 100 -0.60 25.66 -9.83
CA VAL A 100 -1.48 24.54 -10.23
C VAL A 100 -1.33 23.31 -9.33
N PRO A 101 -0.11 22.81 -9.03
CA PRO A 101 0.05 21.68 -8.12
C PRO A 101 -0.44 22.00 -6.71
N LEU A 102 -0.22 23.23 -6.23
CA LEU A 102 -0.73 23.70 -4.95
C LEU A 102 -2.26 23.64 -4.90
N ALA A 103 -2.95 24.23 -5.88
CA ALA A 103 -4.41 24.19 -5.95
C ALA A 103 -4.94 22.75 -6.00
N ARG A 104 -4.29 21.87 -6.77
CA ARG A 104 -4.64 20.45 -6.86
C ARG A 104 -4.49 19.73 -5.52
N SER A 105 -3.45 20.03 -4.73
CA SER A 105 -3.25 19.44 -3.40
C SER A 105 -4.32 19.85 -2.38
N LEU A 106 -5.06 20.93 -2.65
CA LEU A 106 -6.13 21.43 -1.80
C LEU A 106 -7.52 20.90 -2.19
N VAL A 107 -7.62 20.14 -3.29
CA VAL A 107 -8.89 19.57 -3.74
C VAL A 107 -9.40 18.55 -2.73
N GLY A 108 -10.66 18.68 -2.33
CA GLY A 108 -11.30 17.80 -1.37
C GLY A 108 -11.14 18.23 0.09
N ASN A 109 -10.29 19.22 0.37
CA ASN A 109 -10.13 19.75 1.73
C ASN A 109 -11.33 20.62 2.12
N ARG A 110 -11.68 20.59 3.41
CA ARG A 110 -12.67 21.50 4.00
C ARG A 110 -12.06 22.86 4.35
N SER A 111 -10.79 22.88 4.71
CA SER A 111 -10.05 24.08 5.10
C SER A 111 -8.72 24.14 4.37
N ALA A 112 -8.28 25.35 4.03
CA ALA A 112 -6.99 25.58 3.40
C ALA A 112 -6.44 26.98 3.73
N VAL A 113 -5.12 27.08 3.80
CA VAL A 113 -4.38 28.34 3.91
C VAL A 113 -3.35 28.38 2.80
N VAL A 114 -3.34 29.46 2.02
CA VAL A 114 -2.30 29.73 1.03
C VAL A 114 -1.58 31.02 1.39
N ILE A 115 -0.25 30.98 1.41
CA ILE A 115 0.60 32.12 1.75
C ILE A 115 1.47 32.46 0.53
N LYS A 116 1.38 33.70 0.05
CA LYS A 116 2.19 34.22 -1.05
C LYS A 116 3.60 34.51 -0.54
N THR A 117 4.51 33.56 -0.78
CA THR A 117 5.93 33.70 -0.44
C THR A 117 6.75 34.01 -1.71
N PRO A 118 7.97 34.58 -1.60
CA PRO A 118 8.76 34.95 -2.78
C PRO A 118 9.21 33.79 -3.69
N ARG A 119 9.33 32.58 -3.14
CA ARG A 119 9.83 31.37 -3.85
C ARG A 119 9.12 30.07 -3.43
N GLY A 120 8.04 30.14 -2.66
CA GLY A 120 7.32 28.93 -2.24
C GLY A 120 6.59 28.32 -3.42
N ASP A 121 6.70 27.01 -3.53
CA ASP A 121 6.13 26.22 -4.60
C ASP A 121 5.88 24.80 -4.09
N VAL A 122 4.84 24.15 -4.62
CA VAL A 122 4.54 22.74 -4.36
C VAL A 122 4.97 21.97 -5.59
N LYS A 123 5.99 21.12 -5.44
CA LYS A 123 6.57 20.36 -6.55
C LYS A 123 6.37 18.87 -6.35
N GLU A 124 5.69 18.26 -7.30
CA GLU A 124 5.75 16.81 -7.50
C GLU A 124 6.97 16.50 -8.37
N ARG A 125 7.82 15.59 -7.90
CA ARG A 125 8.99 15.12 -8.65
C ARG A 125 9.10 13.61 -8.53
N ARG A 126 9.60 12.98 -9.60
CA ARG A 126 10.02 11.58 -9.53
C ARG A 126 11.27 11.48 -8.67
N ILE A 127 11.29 10.52 -7.76
CA ILE A 127 12.42 10.26 -6.87
C ILE A 127 13.17 9.04 -7.42
N PRO A 128 14.50 9.13 -7.62
CA PRO A 128 15.30 8.00 -8.04
C PRO A 128 15.12 6.81 -7.10
N ALA A 129 14.54 5.73 -7.60
CA ALA A 129 14.25 4.51 -6.84
C ALA A 129 15.25 3.36 -7.13
N GLY A 130 16.20 3.60 -8.02
CA GLY A 130 17.20 2.63 -8.44
C GLY A 130 16.87 1.89 -9.72
N ARG A 131 17.79 0.99 -10.11
CA ARG A 131 17.68 0.13 -11.29
C ARG A 131 17.56 -1.35 -10.94
N ILE A 132 16.89 -2.09 -11.81
CA ILE A 132 16.83 -3.56 -11.81
C ILE A 132 17.48 -4.06 -13.10
N THR A 133 18.38 -5.01 -12.95
CA THR A 133 19.08 -5.69 -14.05
C THR A 133 18.61 -7.14 -14.11
N PHE A 134 17.95 -7.50 -15.20
CA PHE A 134 17.57 -8.86 -15.55
C PHE A 134 18.66 -9.49 -16.41
N THR A 135 19.21 -10.62 -15.98
CA THR A 135 20.21 -11.39 -16.72
C THR A 135 19.62 -12.72 -17.13
N GLY A 136 19.39 -12.91 -18.42
CA GLY A 136 18.95 -14.18 -19.00
C GLY A 136 20.11 -14.99 -19.57
N SER A 137 19.77 -16.14 -20.16
CA SER A 137 20.78 -17.03 -20.75
C SER A 137 21.45 -16.46 -22.01
N VAL A 138 20.82 -15.49 -22.68
CA VAL A 138 21.31 -14.88 -23.93
C VAL A 138 21.19 -13.36 -23.92
N THR A 139 20.14 -12.82 -23.31
CA THR A 139 19.83 -11.39 -23.30
C THR A 139 19.83 -10.85 -21.87
N SER A 140 20.11 -9.56 -21.73
CA SER A 140 19.92 -8.82 -20.49
C SER A 140 19.04 -7.60 -20.74
N ALA A 141 18.42 -7.10 -19.68
CA ALA A 141 17.64 -5.87 -19.72
C ALA A 141 17.82 -5.09 -18.42
N ASP A 142 17.98 -3.78 -18.54
CA ASP A 142 18.03 -2.86 -17.40
C ASP A 142 16.84 -1.92 -17.43
N ILE A 143 16.22 -1.71 -16.28
CA ILE A 143 15.05 -0.84 -16.15
C ILE A 143 15.12 -0.02 -14.86
N ASP A 144 14.75 1.26 -14.94
CA ASP A 144 14.59 2.12 -13.77
C ASP A 144 13.28 1.80 -13.06
N VAL A 145 13.33 1.66 -11.72
CA VAL A 145 12.16 1.28 -10.90
C VAL A 145 11.04 2.32 -11.00
N GLU A 146 11.39 3.59 -11.16
CA GLU A 146 10.46 4.73 -11.30
C GLU A 146 9.62 4.72 -12.58
N ARG A 147 9.89 3.79 -13.52
CA ARG A 147 9.05 3.59 -14.70
C ARG A 147 7.76 2.82 -14.42
N GLY A 148 7.64 2.23 -13.22
CA GLY A 148 6.44 1.53 -12.79
C GLY A 148 6.45 0.04 -13.10
N ALA A 149 5.53 -0.69 -12.47
CA ALA A 149 5.49 -2.15 -12.50
C ALA A 149 5.27 -2.73 -13.90
N GLU A 150 4.39 -2.12 -14.71
CA GLU A 150 4.11 -2.60 -16.07
C GLU A 150 5.38 -2.63 -16.93
N GLU A 151 6.18 -1.56 -16.86
CA GLU A 151 7.44 -1.44 -17.61
C GLU A 151 8.50 -2.43 -17.12
N ILE A 152 8.58 -2.64 -15.79
CA ILE A 152 9.48 -3.63 -15.19
C ILE A 152 9.10 -5.04 -15.65
N MET A 153 7.81 -5.40 -15.60
CA MET A 153 7.34 -6.72 -16.02
C MET A 153 7.50 -6.92 -17.54
N ALA A 154 7.35 -5.86 -18.34
CA ALA A 154 7.62 -5.91 -19.77
C ALA A 154 9.12 -6.09 -20.08
N ALA A 155 10.02 -5.50 -19.28
CA ALA A 155 11.46 -5.73 -19.39
C ALA A 155 11.81 -7.18 -19.02
N ALA A 156 11.26 -7.70 -17.93
CA ALA A 156 11.44 -9.10 -17.52
C ALA A 156 10.98 -10.08 -18.62
N ALA A 157 9.83 -9.84 -19.26
CA ALA A 157 9.28 -10.69 -20.32
C ALA A 157 10.15 -10.75 -21.60
N LYS A 158 10.96 -9.72 -21.86
CA LYS A 158 11.90 -9.69 -23.02
C LYS A 158 13.14 -10.56 -22.79
N VAL A 159 13.44 -10.88 -21.53
CA VAL A 159 14.61 -11.67 -21.16
C VAL A 159 14.24 -13.15 -21.14
N LYS A 160 14.77 -13.90 -22.11
CA LYS A 160 14.54 -15.34 -22.19
C LYS A 160 15.33 -16.05 -21.08
N ASN A 161 14.65 -16.91 -20.33
CA ASN A 161 15.24 -17.72 -19.26
C ASN A 161 16.09 -16.89 -18.30
N ILE A 162 15.43 -16.10 -17.46
CA ILE A 162 16.10 -15.32 -16.41
C ILE A 162 16.93 -16.28 -15.55
N VAL A 163 18.24 -16.01 -15.54
CA VAL A 163 19.24 -16.73 -14.73
C VAL A 163 19.47 -15.98 -13.43
N ASP A 164 19.51 -14.65 -13.47
CA ASP A 164 19.67 -13.84 -12.27
C ASP A 164 19.01 -12.46 -12.39
N ILE A 165 18.64 -11.88 -11.25
CA ILE A 165 18.09 -10.52 -11.15
C ILE A 165 18.84 -9.76 -10.05
N SER A 166 19.44 -8.63 -10.40
CA SER A 166 20.15 -7.77 -9.44
C SER A 166 19.52 -6.38 -9.36
N GLY A 167 19.69 -5.75 -8.20
CA GLY A 167 19.21 -4.40 -7.93
C GLY A 167 20.37 -3.47 -7.60
N GLU A 168 20.18 -2.18 -7.87
CA GLU A 168 21.20 -1.17 -7.62
C GLU A 168 21.59 -1.09 -6.12
N PRO A 169 22.90 -1.13 -5.78
CA PRO A 169 23.35 -1.00 -4.40
C PRO A 169 22.92 0.31 -3.74
N GLY A 170 22.55 0.25 -2.45
CA GLY A 170 22.09 1.43 -1.69
C GLY A 170 20.61 1.76 -1.86
N THR A 171 19.87 0.97 -2.64
CA THR A 171 18.42 1.11 -2.82
C THR A 171 17.65 0.06 -2.02
N ASN A 172 16.36 0.30 -1.75
CA ASN A 172 15.51 -0.68 -1.05
C ASN A 172 15.44 -2.02 -1.82
N VAL A 173 15.37 -1.95 -3.15
CA VAL A 173 15.29 -3.13 -4.02
C VAL A 173 16.60 -3.93 -3.99
N GLY A 174 17.74 -3.26 -4.17
CA GLY A 174 19.06 -3.90 -4.11
C GLY A 174 19.34 -4.51 -2.72
N GLY A 175 19.03 -3.78 -1.65
CA GLY A 175 19.19 -4.26 -0.28
C GLY A 175 18.31 -5.49 0.02
N MET A 176 17.06 -5.49 -0.44
CA MET A 176 16.15 -6.63 -0.29
C MET A 176 16.67 -7.87 -1.03
N MET A 177 17.10 -7.72 -2.30
CA MET A 177 17.66 -8.81 -3.10
C MET A 177 18.90 -9.42 -2.45
N GLU A 178 19.82 -8.58 -1.96
CA GLU A 178 21.02 -9.07 -1.28
C GLU A 178 20.71 -9.77 0.05
N LYS A 179 19.75 -9.24 0.81
CA LYS A 179 19.27 -9.89 2.04
C LYS A 179 18.72 -11.29 1.78
N VAL A 180 17.96 -11.46 0.69
CA VAL A 180 17.46 -12.77 0.27
C VAL A 180 18.64 -13.70 -0.08
N ARG A 181 19.64 -13.23 -0.84
CA ARG A 181 20.85 -14.04 -1.14
C ARG A 181 21.60 -14.46 0.12
N VAL A 182 21.81 -13.56 1.06
CA VAL A 182 22.49 -13.86 2.33
C VAL A 182 21.69 -14.88 3.15
N THR A 183 20.37 -14.72 3.25
CA THR A 183 19.50 -15.66 3.98
C THR A 183 19.59 -17.06 3.36
N MET A 184 19.52 -17.14 2.03
CA MET A 184 19.63 -18.42 1.33
C MET A 184 21.04 -19.01 1.43
N SER A 185 22.08 -18.18 1.52
CA SER A 185 23.46 -18.64 1.73
C SER A 185 23.63 -19.32 3.08
N GLN A 186 23.04 -18.74 4.13
CA GLN A 186 23.05 -19.33 5.46
C GLN A 186 22.28 -20.64 5.51
N LEU A 187 21.18 -20.74 4.78
CA LEU A 187 20.38 -21.97 4.71
C LEU A 187 21.07 -23.07 3.91
N THR A 188 21.71 -22.74 2.78
CA THR A 188 22.25 -23.71 1.82
C THR A 188 23.74 -24.01 1.97
N GLY A 189 24.48 -23.16 2.66
CA GLY A 189 25.95 -23.20 2.69
C GLY A 189 26.59 -22.77 1.36
N ILE A 190 25.79 -22.36 0.36
CA ILE A 190 26.27 -21.83 -0.92
C ILE A 190 26.69 -20.38 -0.71
N HIS A 191 27.77 -19.94 -1.35
CA HIS A 191 28.22 -18.56 -1.23
C HIS A 191 27.17 -17.58 -1.82
N PRO A 192 26.89 -16.39 -1.23
CA PRO A 192 25.80 -15.52 -1.68
C PRO A 192 25.85 -15.13 -3.17
N LYS A 193 27.06 -15.04 -3.73
CA LYS A 193 27.29 -14.73 -5.16
C LYS A 193 26.81 -15.82 -6.12
N ASP A 194 26.71 -17.06 -5.65
CA ASP A 194 26.30 -18.20 -6.46
C ASP A 194 24.79 -18.47 -6.34
N ILE A 195 24.11 -17.73 -5.47
CA ILE A 195 22.66 -17.82 -5.27
C ILE A 195 21.99 -16.89 -6.26
N GLN A 196 21.06 -17.41 -7.03
CA GLN A 196 20.45 -16.72 -8.17
C GLN A 196 18.97 -16.41 -7.91
N ILE A 197 18.56 -15.19 -8.26
CA ILE A 197 17.15 -14.80 -8.23
C ILE A 197 16.55 -15.09 -9.61
N THR A 198 15.59 -16.01 -9.69
CA THR A 198 15.11 -16.54 -10.98
C THR A 198 13.75 -15.99 -11.40
N ASP A 199 13.02 -15.31 -10.51
CA ASP A 199 11.76 -14.65 -10.84
C ASP A 199 11.56 -13.38 -9.98
N LEU A 200 10.78 -12.44 -10.53
CA LEU A 200 10.37 -11.20 -9.87
C LEU A 200 8.93 -10.88 -10.26
N LEU A 201 8.17 -10.34 -9.29
CA LEU A 201 6.89 -9.69 -9.53
C LEU A 201 6.96 -8.24 -9.06
N ALA A 202 6.67 -7.31 -9.96
CA ALA A 202 6.48 -5.90 -9.67
C ALA A 202 4.99 -5.56 -9.71
N VAL A 203 4.53 -4.74 -8.77
CA VAL A 203 3.14 -4.28 -8.70
C VAL A 203 3.10 -2.81 -8.27
N ASP A 204 2.39 -1.98 -9.02
CA ASP A 204 2.17 -0.59 -8.62
C ASP A 204 1.26 -0.52 -7.39
N THR A 205 1.56 0.42 -6.50
CA THR A 205 0.84 0.66 -5.26
C THR A 205 0.91 2.15 -4.93
N GLN A 206 0.24 2.56 -3.86
CA GLN A 206 0.30 3.93 -3.37
C GLN A 206 0.66 3.91 -1.90
N VAL A 207 1.44 4.87 -1.44
CA VAL A 207 1.86 4.94 -0.03
C VAL A 207 1.57 6.33 0.52
N PRO A 208 0.92 6.45 1.69
CA PRO A 208 0.80 7.74 2.36
C PRO A 208 2.21 8.16 2.80
N GLN A 209 2.64 9.33 2.34
CA GLN A 209 3.92 9.92 2.70
C GLN A 209 3.70 11.31 3.26
N GLN A 210 4.47 11.64 4.29
CA GLN A 210 4.45 12.98 4.85
C GLN A 210 5.03 13.96 3.83
N VAL A 211 4.32 15.06 3.58
CA VAL A 211 4.75 16.09 2.64
C VAL A 211 5.93 16.84 3.24
N ALA A 212 7.08 16.78 2.56
CA ALA A 212 8.28 17.48 2.99
C ALA A 212 8.04 18.99 2.99
N GLY A 213 8.25 19.63 4.15
CA GLY A 213 7.99 21.07 4.33
C GLY A 213 6.58 21.41 4.79
N GLY A 214 5.71 20.41 5.00
CA GLY A 214 4.41 20.59 5.62
C GLY A 214 4.48 21.24 7.01
N ILE A 215 3.47 22.04 7.34
CA ILE A 215 3.39 22.80 8.59
C ILE A 215 2.36 22.17 9.55
N ALA A 216 1.38 21.43 9.02
CA ALA A 216 0.26 20.85 9.77
C ALA A 216 0.20 19.31 9.64
N ASN A 217 1.36 18.65 9.45
CA ASN A 217 1.46 17.20 9.23
C ASN A 217 0.68 16.70 8.01
N GLU A 218 0.83 17.39 6.89
CA GLU A 218 0.20 17.05 5.63
C GLU A 218 0.73 15.71 5.09
N PHE A 219 -0.17 14.87 4.56
CA PHE A 219 0.16 13.61 3.90
C PHE A 219 -0.38 13.59 2.47
N SER A 220 0.33 12.88 1.58
CA SER A 220 -0.06 12.66 0.20
C SER A 220 0.09 11.18 -0.15
N MET A 221 -0.78 10.67 -1.03
CA MET A 221 -0.63 9.32 -1.58
C MET A 221 0.38 9.36 -2.73
N GLU A 222 1.58 8.85 -2.48
CA GLU A 222 2.65 8.81 -3.48
C GLU A 222 2.65 7.47 -4.22
N ALA A 223 3.02 7.50 -5.50
CA ALA A 223 3.16 6.30 -6.30
C ALA A 223 4.38 5.48 -5.82
N ALA A 224 4.20 4.17 -5.68
CA ALA A 224 5.26 3.25 -5.30
C ALA A 224 5.17 1.94 -6.08
N VAL A 225 6.27 1.19 -6.10
CA VAL A 225 6.34 -0.13 -6.74
C VAL A 225 6.70 -1.17 -5.68
N GLY A 226 5.77 -2.10 -5.42
CA GLY A 226 6.03 -3.28 -4.61
C GLY A 226 6.76 -4.34 -5.43
N ILE A 227 7.80 -4.95 -4.84
CA ILE A 227 8.62 -5.97 -5.51
C ILE A 227 8.69 -7.23 -4.64
N ALA A 228 8.41 -8.37 -5.25
CA ALA A 228 8.71 -9.69 -4.72
C ALA A 228 9.73 -10.41 -5.61
N VAL A 229 10.60 -11.21 -5.01
CA VAL A 229 11.63 -11.99 -5.71
C VAL A 229 11.59 -13.45 -5.26
N MET A 230 12.03 -14.35 -6.14
CA MET A 230 12.09 -15.78 -5.89
C MET A 230 13.50 -16.29 -6.16
N VAL A 231 14.06 -17.03 -5.20
CA VAL A 231 15.34 -17.75 -5.34
C VAL A 231 15.05 -19.25 -5.42
N LYS A 232 15.59 -19.90 -6.45
CA LYS A 232 15.52 -21.36 -6.57
C LYS A 232 16.72 -22.00 -5.88
N THR A 233 16.49 -23.02 -5.07
CA THR A 233 17.57 -23.84 -4.46
C THR A 233 17.58 -25.27 -4.96
N ASP A 234 18.75 -25.91 -4.84
CA ASP A 234 18.93 -27.33 -5.17
C ASP A 234 18.42 -28.27 -4.05
N ARG A 235 18.01 -29.48 -4.46
CA ARG A 235 17.25 -30.47 -3.68
C ARG A 235 18.00 -31.13 -2.50
N LEU A 236 19.27 -30.82 -2.28
CA LEU A 236 20.18 -31.67 -1.47
C LEU A 236 19.85 -31.77 0.03
N GLN A 237 18.98 -30.91 0.57
CA GLN A 237 18.69 -30.84 2.01
C GLN A 237 17.59 -31.80 2.50
N MET A 238 16.67 -32.20 1.62
CA MET A 238 15.51 -33.00 2.03
C MET A 238 15.91 -34.39 2.54
N GLN A 239 17.01 -34.94 2.03
CA GLN A 239 17.52 -36.24 2.46
C GLN A 239 17.99 -36.22 3.92
N GLN A 240 18.67 -35.15 4.33
CA GLN A 240 19.12 -34.98 5.72
C GLN A 240 17.93 -34.84 6.69
N ILE A 241 16.86 -34.15 6.26
CA ILE A 241 15.64 -34.03 7.06
C ILE A 241 14.98 -35.40 7.23
N ALA A 242 14.86 -36.19 6.15
CA ALA A 242 14.28 -37.53 6.19
C ALA A 242 15.04 -38.46 7.13
N GLU A 243 16.38 -38.49 7.05
CA GLU A 243 17.23 -39.31 7.92
C GLU A 243 17.11 -38.91 9.40
N ASN A 244 17.14 -37.61 9.69
CA ASN A 244 16.96 -37.10 11.05
C ASN A 244 15.58 -37.45 11.60
N LEU A 245 14.52 -37.28 10.80
CA LEU A 245 13.16 -37.62 11.22
C LEU A 245 13.00 -39.13 11.46
N ALA A 246 13.54 -39.97 10.57
CA ALA A 246 13.54 -41.42 10.74
C ALA A 246 14.20 -41.85 12.05
N SER A 247 15.34 -41.23 12.39
CA SER A 247 16.06 -41.52 13.63
C SER A 247 15.28 -41.14 14.90
N GLN A 248 14.52 -40.05 14.86
CA GLN A 248 13.75 -39.56 16.00
C GLN A 248 12.46 -40.35 16.22
N VAL A 249 11.77 -40.71 15.13
CA VAL A 249 10.45 -41.36 15.19
C VAL A 249 10.57 -42.89 15.21
N GLY A 250 11.71 -43.45 14.80
CA GLY A 250 11.95 -44.89 14.81
C GLY A 250 11.21 -45.65 13.71
N VAL A 251 10.77 -44.95 12.66
CA VAL A 251 10.10 -45.52 11.48
C VAL A 251 10.84 -45.09 10.20
N PRO A 252 10.79 -45.89 9.12
CA PRO A 252 11.37 -45.49 7.83
C PRO A 252 10.72 -44.21 7.31
N VAL A 253 11.54 -43.25 6.88
CA VAL A 253 11.11 -42.02 6.22
C VAL A 253 11.80 -41.96 4.86
N GLU A 254 11.02 -41.79 3.80
CA GLU A 254 11.51 -41.72 2.43
C GLU A 254 11.16 -40.36 1.83
N VAL A 255 12.11 -39.77 1.09
CA VAL A 255 11.84 -38.59 0.27
C VAL A 255 11.07 -39.05 -0.96
N GLY A 256 9.85 -38.54 -1.13
CA GLY A 256 8.97 -38.90 -2.23
C GLY A 256 9.42 -38.39 -3.60
N GLY A 257 8.50 -38.44 -4.56
CA GLY A 257 8.71 -37.99 -5.94
C GLY A 257 8.78 -36.46 -6.09
N VAL A 258 8.56 -35.99 -7.32
CA VAL A 258 8.51 -34.55 -7.61
C VAL A 258 7.23 -33.96 -7.01
N GLU A 259 7.36 -32.91 -6.20
CA GLU A 259 6.24 -32.21 -5.54
C GLU A 259 5.13 -31.85 -6.53
N ALA A 260 5.49 -31.30 -7.69
CA ALA A 260 4.56 -30.97 -8.76
C ALA A 260 3.68 -32.14 -9.21
N ASP A 261 4.29 -33.32 -9.43
CA ASP A 261 3.57 -34.52 -9.88
C ASP A 261 2.60 -34.99 -8.78
N MET A 262 3.04 -34.99 -7.53
CA MET A 262 2.21 -35.38 -6.39
C MET A 262 1.04 -34.41 -6.20
N ALA A 263 1.28 -33.12 -6.37
CA ALA A 263 0.26 -32.09 -6.22
C ALA A 263 -0.82 -32.18 -7.31
N ILE A 264 -0.42 -32.50 -8.55
CA ILE A 264 -1.37 -32.80 -9.64
C ILE A 264 -2.22 -34.04 -9.32
N LEU A 265 -1.60 -35.13 -8.88
CA LEU A 265 -2.32 -36.36 -8.54
C LEU A 265 -3.34 -36.10 -7.41
N GLY A 266 -2.98 -35.29 -6.41
CA GLY A 266 -3.91 -34.81 -5.40
C GLY A 266 -5.04 -33.97 -6.00
N ALA A 267 -4.72 -33.03 -6.89
CA ALA A 267 -5.72 -32.17 -7.55
C ALA A 267 -6.75 -32.96 -8.35
N LEU A 268 -6.37 -34.06 -9.03
CA LEU A 268 -7.27 -34.94 -9.77
C LEU A 268 -8.31 -35.66 -8.89
N THR A 269 -8.09 -35.73 -7.58
CA THR A 269 -9.11 -36.24 -6.65
C THR A 269 -10.27 -35.27 -6.44
N THR A 270 -10.13 -34.02 -6.90
CA THR A 270 -11.18 -33.01 -6.83
C THR A 270 -12.33 -33.39 -7.76
N PRO A 271 -13.57 -33.52 -7.25
CA PRO A 271 -14.72 -33.90 -8.07
C PRO A 271 -14.91 -33.00 -9.29
N GLY A 272 -15.09 -33.61 -10.46
CA GLY A 272 -15.32 -32.89 -11.72
C GLY A 272 -14.06 -32.39 -12.42
N THR A 273 -12.87 -32.75 -11.95
CA THR A 273 -11.60 -32.43 -12.62
C THR A 273 -11.09 -33.57 -13.49
N ALA A 274 -10.36 -33.23 -14.56
CA ALA A 274 -9.68 -34.18 -15.44
C ALA A 274 -8.46 -33.51 -16.09
N ALA A 275 -7.57 -34.29 -16.70
CA ALA A 275 -6.53 -33.74 -17.56
C ALA A 275 -7.15 -33.18 -18.87
N PRO A 276 -6.66 -32.04 -19.42
CA PRO A 276 -5.55 -31.22 -18.96
C PRO A 276 -5.91 -30.34 -17.75
N ILE A 277 -5.07 -30.37 -16.72
CA ILE A 277 -5.29 -29.70 -15.44
C ILE A 277 -4.08 -28.86 -15.03
N ALA A 278 -4.34 -27.68 -14.47
CA ALA A 278 -3.37 -26.88 -13.77
C ALA A 278 -3.70 -26.80 -12.28
N ILE A 279 -2.67 -26.78 -11.46
CA ILE A 279 -2.71 -26.45 -10.05
C ILE A 279 -1.97 -25.14 -9.88
N LEU A 280 -2.56 -24.23 -9.11
CA LEU A 280 -1.91 -23.03 -8.60
C LEU A 280 -1.85 -23.14 -7.08
N ASP A 281 -0.64 -23.32 -6.53
CA ASP A 281 -0.39 -23.25 -5.11
C ASP A 281 -0.06 -21.80 -4.72
N MET A 282 -1.00 -21.17 -4.03
CA MET A 282 -0.90 -19.79 -3.57
C MET A 282 -0.41 -19.76 -2.13
N GLY A 283 0.91 -19.84 -1.97
CA GLY A 283 1.59 -19.80 -0.68
C GLY A 283 1.78 -18.39 -0.11
N ALA A 284 2.65 -18.27 0.89
CA ALA A 284 3.03 -16.97 1.45
C ALA A 284 4.12 -16.27 0.62
N GLY A 285 5.18 -17.00 0.25
CA GLY A 285 6.35 -16.45 -0.45
C GLY A 285 6.28 -16.52 -1.98
N SER A 286 5.70 -17.60 -2.51
CA SER A 286 5.65 -17.91 -3.94
C SER A 286 4.25 -18.32 -4.39
N THR A 287 3.99 -18.11 -5.67
CA THR A 287 2.88 -18.75 -6.38
C THR A 287 3.48 -19.82 -7.28
N ASP A 288 3.22 -21.07 -6.94
CA ASP A 288 3.75 -22.20 -7.70
C ASP A 288 2.67 -22.76 -8.60
N ALA A 289 3.06 -23.19 -9.80
CA ALA A 289 2.12 -23.74 -10.76
C ALA A 289 2.65 -25.01 -11.36
N SER A 290 1.78 -26.02 -11.42
CA SER A 290 2.08 -27.28 -12.12
C SER A 290 0.94 -27.62 -13.07
N VAL A 291 1.27 -28.13 -14.24
CA VAL A 291 0.29 -28.54 -15.26
C VAL A 291 0.56 -29.96 -15.67
N MET A 292 -0.52 -30.73 -15.81
CA MET A 292 -0.51 -32.02 -16.48
C MET A 292 -1.37 -31.97 -17.72
N ARG A 293 -0.77 -32.39 -18.84
CA ARG A 293 -1.41 -32.48 -20.14
C ARG A 293 -2.22 -33.77 -20.27
N ALA A 294 -3.04 -33.85 -21.31
CA ALA A 294 -3.82 -35.05 -21.61
C ALA A 294 -2.96 -36.31 -21.88
N ASP A 295 -1.69 -36.13 -22.30
CA ASP A 295 -0.73 -37.22 -22.51
C ASP A 295 0.02 -37.64 -21.23
N GLY A 296 -0.30 -37.02 -20.08
CA GLY A 296 0.34 -37.28 -18.79
C GLY A 296 1.66 -36.54 -18.57
N THR A 297 2.13 -35.73 -19.52
CA THR A 297 3.35 -34.93 -19.32
C THR A 297 3.10 -33.72 -18.42
N GLY A 298 4.07 -33.44 -17.55
CA GLY A 298 3.99 -32.36 -16.56
C GLY A 298 5.01 -31.24 -16.78
N VAL A 299 4.67 -30.00 -16.38
CA VAL A 299 5.62 -28.88 -16.23
C VAL A 299 5.28 -28.13 -14.95
N SER A 300 6.31 -27.74 -14.20
CA SER A 300 6.16 -26.88 -13.03
C SER A 300 7.01 -25.62 -13.10
N ILE A 301 6.51 -24.55 -12.48
CA ILE A 301 7.15 -23.25 -12.39
C ILE A 301 6.91 -22.65 -11.00
N HIS A 302 7.83 -21.80 -10.57
CA HIS A 302 7.76 -21.06 -9.31
C HIS A 302 7.83 -19.58 -9.63
N LEU A 303 6.86 -18.80 -9.15
CA LEU A 303 6.78 -17.36 -9.38
C LEU A 303 6.91 -16.60 -8.06
N ALA A 304 7.58 -15.46 -8.13
CA ALA A 304 7.69 -14.54 -7.02
C ALA A 304 6.33 -13.88 -6.73
N GLY A 305 6.09 -13.58 -5.46
CA GLY A 305 4.93 -12.83 -5.01
C GLY A 305 3.74 -13.74 -4.73
N ALA A 306 3.33 -13.75 -3.48
CA ALA A 306 2.10 -14.41 -3.06
C ALA A 306 1.54 -13.70 -1.82
N GLY A 307 1.11 -14.45 -0.80
CA GLY A 307 0.45 -13.89 0.38
C GLY A 307 1.21 -12.74 1.06
N ASN A 308 2.53 -12.81 1.20
CA ASN A 308 3.34 -11.77 1.86
C ASN A 308 3.37 -10.47 1.07
N MET A 309 3.35 -10.55 -0.27
CA MET A 309 3.31 -9.36 -1.12
C MET A 309 1.96 -8.66 -1.01
N VAL A 310 0.86 -9.43 -0.92
CA VAL A 310 -0.47 -8.87 -0.68
C VAL A 310 -0.51 -8.14 0.66
N THR A 311 0.02 -8.75 1.72
CA THR A 311 0.08 -8.14 3.05
C THR A 311 0.91 -6.86 3.05
N LEU A 312 2.08 -6.87 2.39
CA LEU A 312 2.92 -5.68 2.22
C LEU A 312 2.16 -4.55 1.50
N MET A 313 1.43 -4.86 0.43
CA MET A 313 0.64 -3.87 -0.29
C MET A 313 -0.47 -3.27 0.58
N ILE A 314 -1.19 -4.11 1.33
CA ILE A 314 -2.25 -3.65 2.25
C ILE A 314 -1.65 -2.76 3.34
N GLN A 315 -0.55 -3.19 3.96
CA GLN A 315 0.15 -2.43 4.98
C GLN A 315 0.57 -1.06 4.44
N SER A 316 1.20 -1.05 3.26
CA SER A 316 1.77 0.14 2.65
C SER A 316 0.68 1.13 2.21
N GLU A 317 -0.41 0.66 1.60
CA GLU A 317 -1.52 1.53 1.14
C GLU A 317 -2.35 2.09 2.28
N LEU A 318 -2.53 1.32 3.36
CA LEU A 318 -3.30 1.76 4.53
C LEU A 318 -2.46 2.52 5.56
N GLY A 319 -1.12 2.51 5.43
CA GLY A 319 -0.22 3.10 6.42
C GLY A 319 -0.22 2.38 7.76
N LEU A 320 -0.46 1.06 7.77
CA LEU A 320 -0.53 0.28 9.01
C LEU A 320 0.85 0.06 9.62
N GLU A 321 0.95 0.20 10.95
CA GLU A 321 2.23 0.07 11.66
C GLU A 321 2.80 -1.35 11.60
N THR A 322 1.95 -2.37 11.67
CA THR A 322 2.37 -3.77 11.78
C THR A 322 1.95 -4.61 10.59
N PHE A 323 2.80 -5.58 10.24
CA PHE A 323 2.51 -6.57 9.21
C PHE A 323 1.34 -7.48 9.61
N ASP A 324 1.21 -7.79 10.90
CA ASP A 324 0.12 -8.62 11.44
C ASP A 324 -1.25 -7.95 11.28
N ALA A 325 -1.36 -6.64 11.54
CA ALA A 325 -2.61 -5.91 11.31
C ALA A 325 -3.04 -5.97 9.82
N ALA A 326 -2.09 -5.81 8.91
CA ALA A 326 -2.35 -5.95 7.47
C ALA A 326 -2.73 -7.40 7.09
N GLU A 327 -2.14 -8.39 7.75
CA GLU A 327 -2.43 -9.81 7.56
C GLU A 327 -3.86 -10.17 8.01
N GLU A 328 -4.31 -9.57 9.12
CA GLU A 328 -5.70 -9.70 9.59
C GLU A 328 -6.67 -9.07 8.59
N VAL A 329 -6.41 -7.84 8.14
CA VAL A 329 -7.20 -7.19 7.09
C VAL A 329 -7.25 -8.03 5.82
N LYS A 330 -6.13 -8.67 5.44
CA LYS A 330 -6.08 -9.56 4.25
C LYS A 330 -7.04 -10.74 4.36
N LYS A 331 -7.12 -11.39 5.52
CA LYS A 331 -7.81 -12.67 5.70
C LYS A 331 -9.26 -12.52 6.14
N TYR A 332 -9.55 -11.56 7.02
CA TYR A 332 -10.84 -11.47 7.68
C TYR A 332 -11.75 -10.41 7.04
N PRO A 333 -13.07 -10.61 7.10
CA PRO A 333 -14.05 -9.59 6.70
C PRO A 333 -14.02 -8.42 7.68
N LEU A 334 -14.45 -7.25 7.20
CA LEU A 334 -14.50 -6.01 7.96
C LEU A 334 -15.93 -5.70 8.42
N ALA A 335 -16.04 -4.90 9.47
CA ALA A 335 -17.28 -4.26 9.88
C ALA A 335 -17.04 -2.84 10.40
N LYS A 336 -18.05 -1.98 10.32
CA LYS A 336 -18.09 -0.69 11.00
C LYS A 336 -18.89 -0.82 12.29
N VAL A 337 -18.29 -0.48 13.42
CA VAL A 337 -19.04 -0.32 14.67
C VAL A 337 -19.80 1.00 14.61
N GLU A 338 -21.13 0.94 14.58
CA GLU A 338 -21.99 2.14 14.50
C GLU A 338 -22.43 2.62 15.88
N THR A 339 -22.71 1.69 16.79
CA THR A 339 -23.08 1.98 18.18
C THR A 339 -22.42 0.99 19.12
N VAL A 340 -22.60 1.18 20.43
CA VAL A 340 -22.15 0.20 21.44
C VAL A 340 -22.91 -1.14 21.38
N PHE A 341 -23.98 -1.27 20.59
CA PHE A 341 -24.77 -2.51 20.50
C PHE A 341 -24.95 -3.03 19.07
N ASN A 342 -24.32 -2.42 18.06
CA ASN A 342 -24.41 -2.94 16.70
C ASN A 342 -23.19 -2.64 15.84
N ILE A 343 -23.02 -3.48 14.83
CA ILE A 343 -22.06 -3.31 13.75
C ILE A 343 -22.77 -3.45 12.40
N ARG A 344 -22.20 -2.83 11.38
CA ARG A 344 -22.52 -3.06 9.97
C ARG A 344 -21.37 -3.81 9.30
N HIS A 345 -21.64 -5.01 8.81
CA HIS A 345 -20.69 -5.83 8.06
C HIS A 345 -20.37 -5.21 6.70
N GLU A 346 -19.22 -5.57 6.13
CA GLU A 346 -18.79 -5.09 4.80
C GLU A 346 -19.70 -5.52 3.63
N ASP A 347 -20.64 -6.45 3.87
CA ASP A 347 -21.69 -6.84 2.94
C ASP A 347 -22.99 -6.03 3.09
N GLY A 348 -23.03 -5.11 4.06
CA GLY A 348 -24.17 -4.25 4.40
C GLY A 348 -25.09 -4.79 5.49
N THR A 349 -24.92 -6.06 5.91
CA THR A 349 -25.73 -6.69 6.95
C THR A 349 -25.50 -6.01 8.30
N VAL A 350 -26.56 -5.78 9.06
CA VAL A 350 -26.47 -5.22 10.42
C VAL A 350 -26.60 -6.34 11.44
N GLN A 351 -25.70 -6.36 12.41
CA GLN A 351 -25.72 -7.30 13.54
C GLN A 351 -25.85 -6.54 14.86
N PHE A 352 -26.81 -6.96 15.68
CA PHE A 352 -27.05 -6.44 17.03
C PHE A 352 -26.46 -7.35 18.10
N PHE A 353 -26.07 -6.77 19.22
CA PHE A 353 -25.50 -7.46 20.38
C PHE A 353 -26.36 -7.20 21.61
N THR A 354 -26.49 -8.20 22.49
CA THR A 354 -27.18 -8.06 23.78
C THR A 354 -26.28 -7.43 24.84
N GLU A 355 -24.97 -7.59 24.70
CA GLU A 355 -23.96 -7.00 25.58
C GLU A 355 -23.27 -5.82 24.87
N PRO A 356 -22.84 -4.79 25.63
CA PRO A 356 -22.16 -3.65 25.04
C PRO A 356 -20.80 -4.07 24.49
N LEU A 357 -20.50 -3.57 23.29
CA LEU A 357 -19.20 -3.76 22.64
C LEU A 357 -18.09 -3.03 23.43
N PRO A 358 -16.85 -3.57 23.41
CA PRO A 358 -15.72 -2.92 24.08
C PRO A 358 -15.48 -1.48 23.61
N ALA A 359 -15.09 -0.60 24.53
CA ALA A 359 -14.90 0.82 24.20
C ALA A 359 -13.83 1.06 23.11
N HIS A 360 -12.81 0.21 23.02
CA HIS A 360 -11.71 0.36 22.05
C HIS A 360 -12.13 0.09 20.59
N VAL A 361 -13.28 -0.54 20.34
CA VAL A 361 -13.82 -0.74 18.98
C VAL A 361 -14.86 0.31 18.58
N PHE A 362 -15.29 1.15 19.52
CA PHE A 362 -16.39 2.09 19.29
C PHE A 362 -16.07 3.04 18.13
N ALA A 363 -17.03 3.17 17.21
CA ALA A 363 -16.92 4.01 16.02
C ALA A 363 -15.72 3.70 15.10
N ARG A 364 -15.05 2.55 15.26
CA ARG A 364 -13.92 2.14 14.40
C ARG A 364 -14.34 1.13 13.34
N VAL A 365 -13.53 1.02 12.29
CA VAL A 365 -13.56 -0.17 11.43
C VAL A 365 -12.83 -1.29 12.14
N VAL A 366 -13.39 -2.49 12.13
CA VAL A 366 -12.83 -3.67 12.78
C VAL A 366 -12.69 -4.82 11.79
N ALA A 367 -11.62 -5.61 11.92
CA ALA A 367 -11.52 -6.94 11.34
C ALA A 367 -12.20 -7.96 12.27
N LEU A 368 -13.03 -8.83 11.71
CA LEU A 368 -13.75 -9.87 12.46
C LEU A 368 -12.92 -11.14 12.49
N THR A 369 -12.02 -11.23 13.46
CA THR A 369 -11.09 -12.35 13.62
C THR A 369 -11.67 -13.45 14.52
N ASP A 370 -11.03 -14.61 14.56
CA ASP A 370 -11.38 -15.70 15.47
C ASP A 370 -11.21 -15.32 16.96
N LYS A 371 -10.42 -14.29 17.25
CA LYS A 371 -10.20 -13.74 18.59
C LYS A 371 -11.20 -12.63 18.96
N GLY A 372 -12.07 -12.25 18.04
CA GLY A 372 -13.02 -11.16 18.18
C GLY A 372 -12.72 -9.97 17.25
N MET A 373 -13.29 -8.81 17.60
CA MET A 373 -13.17 -7.59 16.81
C MET A 373 -11.84 -6.91 17.06
N VAL A 374 -10.99 -6.80 16.03
CA VAL A 374 -9.72 -6.09 16.11
C VAL A 374 -9.85 -4.76 15.36
N PRO A 375 -9.64 -3.60 16.01
CA PRO A 375 -9.63 -2.31 15.31
C PRO A 375 -8.59 -2.25 14.21
N VAL A 376 -8.97 -1.69 13.07
CA VAL A 376 -8.04 -1.30 12.01
C VAL A 376 -7.68 0.16 12.25
N ASP A 377 -6.41 0.42 12.58
CA ASP A 377 -5.91 1.76 12.89
C ASP A 377 -5.75 2.62 11.62
N THR A 378 -6.89 3.07 11.10
CA THR A 378 -6.99 3.97 9.95
C THR A 378 -8.33 4.70 9.99
N ASP A 379 -8.37 5.94 9.51
CA ASP A 379 -9.59 6.74 9.38
C ASP A 379 -10.36 6.43 8.09
N LEU A 380 -9.85 5.51 7.27
CA LEU A 380 -10.49 5.13 6.02
C LEU A 380 -11.83 4.39 6.27
N PRO A 381 -12.86 4.65 5.43
CA PRO A 381 -14.11 3.92 5.51
C PRO A 381 -13.92 2.45 5.10
N VAL A 382 -14.86 1.58 5.53
CA VAL A 382 -14.83 0.13 5.26
C VAL A 382 -14.68 -0.16 3.77
N GLU A 383 -15.35 0.63 2.93
CA GLU A 383 -15.36 0.48 1.48
C GLU A 383 -13.96 0.71 0.88
N ALA A 384 -13.23 1.71 1.36
CA ALA A 384 -11.89 2.02 0.90
C ALA A 384 -10.90 0.90 1.28
N ILE A 385 -10.95 0.44 2.54
CA ILE A 385 -10.10 -0.66 3.03
C ILE A 385 -10.41 -1.96 2.25
N ARG A 386 -11.69 -2.25 2.03
CA ARG A 386 -12.13 -3.40 1.22
C ARG A 386 -11.63 -3.31 -0.23
N GLN A 387 -11.67 -2.14 -0.84
CA GLN A 387 -11.15 -1.93 -2.20
C GLN A 387 -9.63 -2.15 -2.26
N ILE A 388 -8.88 -1.61 -1.31
CA ILE A 388 -7.42 -1.81 -1.18
C ILE A 388 -7.10 -3.30 -1.03
N ARG A 389 -7.75 -3.99 -0.10
CA ARG A 389 -7.60 -5.44 0.12
C ARG A 389 -7.82 -6.26 -1.15
N ARG A 390 -8.93 -5.99 -1.86
CA ARG A 390 -9.28 -6.72 -3.09
C ARG A 390 -8.31 -6.42 -4.22
N ARG A 391 -7.92 -5.15 -4.38
CA ARG A 391 -6.96 -4.71 -5.39
C ARG A 391 -5.59 -5.34 -5.16
N ALA A 392 -5.10 -5.40 -3.93
CA ALA A 392 -3.84 -6.06 -3.58
C ALA A 392 -3.87 -7.54 -3.96
N LYS A 393 -4.93 -8.29 -3.56
CA LYS A 393 -5.10 -9.71 -3.94
C LYS A 393 -5.15 -9.89 -5.46
N GLN A 394 -5.89 -9.05 -6.17
CA GLN A 394 -6.00 -9.13 -7.62
C GLN A 394 -4.65 -8.88 -8.31
N ARG A 395 -3.96 -7.80 -7.94
CA ARG A 395 -2.69 -7.42 -8.56
C ARG A 395 -1.57 -8.44 -8.34
N VAL A 396 -1.63 -9.24 -7.27
CA VAL A 396 -0.68 -10.33 -7.02
C VAL A 396 -1.18 -11.65 -7.62
N PHE A 397 -2.27 -12.21 -7.10
CA PHE A 397 -2.68 -13.58 -7.41
C PHE A 397 -3.27 -13.73 -8.81
N VAL A 398 -4.08 -12.78 -9.29
CA VAL A 398 -4.63 -12.87 -10.66
C VAL A 398 -3.52 -12.67 -11.68
N THR A 399 -2.61 -11.72 -11.44
CA THR A 399 -1.43 -11.52 -12.28
C THR A 399 -0.57 -12.78 -12.34
N ASN A 400 -0.26 -13.39 -11.20
CA ASN A 400 0.54 -14.62 -11.17
C ASN A 400 -0.19 -15.83 -11.72
N ALA A 401 -1.49 -15.97 -11.51
CA ALA A 401 -2.27 -17.03 -12.14
C ALA A 401 -2.17 -16.93 -13.68
N ILE A 402 -2.35 -15.74 -14.24
CA ILE A 402 -2.23 -15.54 -15.69
C ILE A 402 -0.80 -15.78 -16.18
N ARG A 403 0.21 -15.23 -15.48
CA ARG A 403 1.63 -15.45 -15.80
C ARG A 403 1.97 -16.94 -15.79
N ALA A 404 1.49 -17.65 -14.77
CA ALA A 404 1.73 -19.06 -14.59
C ALA A 404 1.12 -19.87 -15.72
N LEU A 405 -0.20 -19.73 -15.94
CA LEU A 405 -0.95 -20.46 -16.95
C LEU A 405 -0.44 -20.22 -18.37
N ARG A 406 0.03 -19.00 -18.68
CA ARG A 406 0.68 -18.71 -19.96
C ARG A 406 1.99 -19.47 -20.13
N ARG A 407 2.84 -19.50 -19.10
CA ARG A 407 4.19 -20.10 -19.19
C ARG A 407 4.18 -21.62 -19.27
N VAL A 408 3.16 -22.26 -18.71
CA VAL A 408 2.96 -23.71 -18.76
C VAL A 408 2.15 -24.17 -19.99
N SER A 409 1.43 -23.25 -20.64
CA SER A 409 0.70 -23.53 -21.88
C SER A 409 1.66 -23.63 -23.08
N PRO A 410 1.59 -24.70 -23.90
CA PRO A 410 2.43 -24.84 -25.09
C PRO A 410 2.25 -23.72 -26.13
N THR A 411 1.07 -23.11 -26.19
CA THR A 411 0.76 -22.03 -27.14
C THR A 411 0.81 -20.64 -26.49
N GLU A 412 1.21 -20.56 -25.21
CA GLU A 412 1.09 -19.38 -24.35
C GLU A 412 -0.36 -18.89 -24.18
N ASN A 413 -1.36 -19.68 -24.59
CA ASN A 413 -2.77 -19.39 -24.40
C ASN A 413 -3.30 -20.08 -23.15
N VAL A 414 -3.83 -19.28 -22.22
CA VAL A 414 -4.45 -19.78 -20.98
C VAL A 414 -5.67 -20.66 -21.24
N ARG A 415 -6.29 -20.56 -22.43
CA ARG A 415 -7.49 -21.34 -22.81
C ARG A 415 -7.20 -22.80 -23.12
N ASP A 416 -5.93 -23.19 -23.24
CA ASP A 416 -5.52 -24.58 -23.48
C ASP A 416 -5.65 -25.44 -22.21
N ILE A 417 -5.89 -24.81 -21.06
CA ILE A 417 -6.03 -25.46 -19.77
C ILE A 417 -7.52 -25.44 -19.42
N GLU A 418 -8.13 -26.63 -19.36
CA GLU A 418 -9.57 -26.77 -19.10
C GLU A 418 -9.90 -26.62 -17.62
N TYR A 419 -9.05 -27.14 -16.74
CA TYR A 419 -9.27 -27.16 -15.29
C TYR A 419 -8.13 -26.45 -14.57
N VAL A 420 -8.48 -25.55 -13.65
CA VAL A 420 -7.52 -24.91 -12.74
C VAL A 420 -7.99 -25.14 -11.31
N VAL A 421 -7.15 -25.79 -10.50
CA VAL A 421 -7.39 -26.03 -9.08
C VAL A 421 -6.52 -25.06 -8.28
N LEU A 422 -7.16 -24.30 -7.39
CA LEU A 422 -6.48 -23.40 -6.46
C LEU A 422 -6.26 -24.13 -5.14
N VAL A 423 -5.01 -24.20 -4.71
CA VAL A 423 -4.59 -24.75 -3.41
C VAL A 423 -3.67 -23.75 -2.71
N GLY A 424 -3.15 -24.13 -1.55
CA GLY A 424 -2.32 -23.25 -0.73
C GLY A 424 -3.16 -22.47 0.28
N GLY A 425 -2.47 -21.73 1.16
CA GLY A 425 -3.10 -21.08 2.31
C GLY A 425 -3.75 -19.71 2.05
N SER A 426 -3.64 -19.16 0.83
CA SER A 426 -3.96 -17.74 0.54
C SER A 426 -5.38 -17.46 0.03
#